data_AF-A0A1C2J4W1-F1
#
_entry.id   AF-A0A1C2J4W1-F1
#
_cell.length_a   1.000
_cell.length_b   1.000
_cell.length_c   1.000
_cell.angle_alpha   90.00
_cell.angle_beta   90.00
_cell.angle_gamma   90.00
#
_symmetry.space_group_name_H-M   'P 1'
#
loop_
_entity.id
_entity.type
_entity.pdbx_description
1 polymer ?
#
loop_
_entity_poly.entity_id
_entity_poly.type
_entity_poly.pdbx_seq_one_letter_code
_entity_poly.pdbx_strand_id
1 'polypeptide(L)'
;MPRLGDTLLKHLVTKETDHPESDIECAALTGSEKQISWATDIRASRMLVAKSGRVLFGALLASREQSEEFMICLQSIRRAHWWIETRTLGHGQFLLAALDEGFLVQHVTPPKDNATAHAVLEEALLAPSRVRGPIAEVSLTTGKVRVVLIEFDEDTNTLLKRCGYRWDAPAWTRPVAEDVSEHRASEIAVRLLAHGCPVRIFDEALRQRTVENAYEPESPRRVEVSTSAKYSTKFHLVWTLDEKPVQCKKAAQQLRGAKVFDDGAYVTASHFEEILDFAGENGFTITPEAQSLIEVEKGKLAGSVKVAARPKAGAGIPPQPALAPANGEIDADLLDN
;
A
#
# COMPACT_ATOMS: atom_id res chain seq x y z
N MET A 1 14.16 -48.38 8.14
CA MET A 1 14.13 -47.82 6.78
C MET A 1 14.33 -46.32 6.87
N PRO A 2 15.38 -45.72 6.29
CA PRO A 2 15.52 -44.27 6.26
C PRO A 2 14.55 -43.69 5.23
N ARG A 3 13.84 -42.62 5.61
CA ARG A 3 12.88 -41.90 4.75
C ARG A 3 13.64 -40.88 3.90
N LEU A 4 13.16 -40.68 2.69
CA LEU A 4 13.77 -40.01 1.53
C LEU A 4 14.06 -38.49 1.67
N GLY A 5 14.17 -37.96 2.89
CA GLY A 5 14.44 -36.53 3.17
C GLY A 5 15.84 -36.23 3.71
N ASP A 6 16.55 -37.22 4.26
CA ASP A 6 17.83 -37.00 4.95
C ASP A 6 19.06 -36.96 4.03
N THR A 7 18.89 -37.26 2.75
CA THR A 7 20.01 -37.40 1.80
C THR A 7 20.32 -36.14 0.99
N LEU A 8 19.40 -35.18 0.87
CA LEU A 8 19.66 -33.94 0.10
C LEU A 8 20.47 -32.90 0.88
N LEU A 9 20.46 -32.94 2.22
CA LEU A 9 21.23 -32.02 3.06
C LEU A 9 22.70 -32.39 3.19
N LYS A 10 23.05 -33.68 3.06
CA LYS A 10 24.45 -34.13 3.22
C LYS A 10 25.32 -33.87 1.99
N HIS A 11 24.74 -33.78 0.80
CA HIS A 11 25.51 -33.61 -0.44
C HIS A 11 25.88 -32.15 -0.77
N LEU A 12 25.30 -31.17 -0.08
CA LEU A 12 25.68 -29.75 -0.24
C LEU A 12 26.82 -29.31 0.69
N VAL A 13 27.28 -30.18 1.60
CA VAL A 13 28.29 -29.84 2.64
C VAL A 13 29.71 -30.25 2.25
N THR A 14 29.92 -31.05 1.21
CA THR A 14 31.28 -31.42 0.74
C THR A 14 31.70 -30.58 -0.47
N LYS A 15 31.96 -29.30 -0.22
CA LYS A 15 32.93 -28.55 -1.02
C LYS A 15 33.53 -27.47 -0.14
N GLU A 16 34.74 -27.75 0.35
CA GLU A 16 35.64 -26.76 0.95
C GLU A 16 35.62 -25.51 0.07
N THR A 17 35.09 -24.43 0.63
CA THR A 17 35.27 -23.09 0.11
C THR A 17 35.59 -22.22 1.31
N ASP A 18 36.85 -21.81 1.39
CA ASP A 18 37.32 -20.71 2.22
C ASP A 18 36.30 -19.57 2.15
N HIS A 19 35.77 -19.16 3.30
CA HIS A 19 34.90 -18.01 3.42
C HIS A 19 35.53 -17.03 4.40
N PRO A 20 35.72 -15.76 4.03
CA PRO A 20 36.09 -14.73 4.98
C PRO A 20 34.93 -14.56 5.97
N GLU A 21 35.25 -14.74 7.25
CA GLU A 21 34.41 -14.44 8.40
C GLU A 21 33.87 -13.01 8.29
N SER A 22 32.59 -12.87 7.94
CA SER A 22 31.78 -11.76 8.43
C SER A 22 30.94 -12.31 9.57
N ASP A 23 31.57 -12.35 10.75
CA ASP A 23 30.93 -12.65 12.01
C ASP A 23 29.90 -11.57 12.32
N ILE A 24 28.65 -11.86 12.02
CA ILE A 24 27.52 -11.15 12.60
C ILE A 24 27.03 -12.01 13.76
N GLU A 25 27.29 -11.53 14.98
CA GLU A 25 27.02 -12.18 16.26
C GLU A 25 25.52 -12.48 16.42
N CYS A 26 25.14 -13.76 16.49
CA CYS A 26 23.76 -14.15 16.77
C CYS A 26 23.45 -14.01 18.27
N ALA A 27 22.25 -13.51 18.61
CA ALA A 27 21.86 -13.39 20.01
C ALA A 27 21.88 -14.74 20.75
N ALA A 28 22.28 -14.73 22.02
CA ALA A 28 22.32 -15.95 22.83
C ALA A 28 20.91 -16.56 23.02
N LEU A 29 20.80 -17.87 22.77
CA LEU A 29 19.55 -18.62 22.91
C LEU A 29 19.11 -18.76 24.37
N THR A 30 17.81 -18.92 24.57
CA THR A 30 17.12 -19.04 25.86
C THR A 30 16.29 -20.33 25.87
N GLY A 31 16.35 -21.09 26.97
CA GLY A 31 15.69 -22.39 27.12
C GLY A 31 16.46 -23.30 28.07
N SER A 32 16.04 -24.57 28.17
CA SER A 32 16.85 -25.58 28.87
C SER A 32 18.13 -25.89 28.11
N GLU A 33 19.16 -26.38 28.81
CA GLU A 33 20.45 -26.75 28.21
C GLU A 33 20.31 -27.71 27.02
N LYS A 34 19.42 -28.71 27.15
CA LYS A 34 19.10 -29.65 26.07
C LYS A 34 18.42 -28.98 24.88
N GLN A 35 17.51 -28.03 25.13
CA GLN A 35 16.85 -27.27 24.06
C GLN A 35 17.84 -26.32 23.37
N ILE A 36 18.71 -25.66 24.12
CA ILE A 36 19.72 -24.73 23.58
C ILE A 36 20.69 -25.48 22.68
N SER A 37 21.22 -26.61 23.13
CA SER A 37 22.10 -27.46 22.32
C SER A 37 21.43 -27.87 21.01
N TRP A 38 20.20 -28.40 21.07
CA TRP A 38 19.50 -28.84 19.86
C TRP A 38 19.10 -27.69 18.92
N ALA A 39 18.62 -26.58 19.48
CA ALA A 39 18.23 -25.41 18.70
C ALA A 39 19.42 -24.73 18.01
N THR A 40 20.63 -24.87 18.55
CA THR A 40 21.85 -24.28 17.96
C THR A 40 22.13 -24.88 16.58
N ASP A 41 22.02 -26.20 16.45
CA ASP A 41 22.22 -26.91 15.18
C ASP A 41 21.13 -26.56 14.16
N ILE A 42 19.88 -26.48 14.61
CA ILE A 42 18.74 -26.10 13.76
C ILE A 42 18.91 -24.66 13.25
N ARG A 43 19.30 -23.74 14.15
CA ARG A 43 19.55 -22.33 13.81
C ARG A 43 20.68 -22.20 12.78
N ALA A 44 21.81 -22.87 13.00
CA ALA A 44 22.94 -22.84 12.07
C ALA A 44 22.53 -23.33 10.67
N SER A 45 21.80 -24.44 10.58
CA SER A 45 21.30 -24.98 9.32
C SER A 45 20.34 -24.01 8.61
N ARG A 46 19.38 -23.43 9.33
CA ARG A 46 18.41 -22.48 8.75
C ARG A 46 19.07 -21.17 8.31
N MET A 47 20.04 -20.67 9.07
CA MET A 47 20.79 -19.47 8.72
C MET A 47 21.65 -19.67 7.48
N LEU A 48 22.25 -20.84 7.31
CA LEU A 48 23.01 -21.17 6.10
C LEU A 48 22.10 -21.17 4.86
N VAL A 49 20.90 -21.75 4.97
CA VAL A 49 19.91 -21.74 3.89
C VAL A 49 19.45 -20.30 3.58
N ALA A 50 19.22 -19.47 4.59
CA ALA A 50 18.86 -18.07 4.40
C ALA A 50 19.99 -17.25 3.73
N LYS A 51 21.25 -17.44 4.15
CA LYS A 51 22.44 -16.80 3.56
C LYS A 51 22.69 -17.20 2.10
N SER A 52 22.25 -18.39 1.68
CA SER A 52 22.40 -18.86 0.30
C SER A 52 21.53 -18.10 -0.73
N GLY A 53 20.85 -17.02 -0.32
CA GLY A 53 20.20 -16.05 -1.21
C GLY A 53 18.88 -16.53 -1.81
N ARG A 54 18.33 -17.66 -1.37
CA ARG A 54 17.01 -18.17 -1.79
C ARG A 54 15.93 -17.79 -0.78
N VAL A 55 15.83 -16.52 -0.42
CA VAL A 55 14.65 -16.02 0.32
C VAL A 55 13.56 -15.76 -0.71
N LEU A 56 12.59 -16.67 -0.78
CA LEU A 56 11.40 -16.52 -1.61
C LEU A 56 10.30 -15.89 -0.75
N PHE A 57 10.01 -14.62 -0.98
CA PHE A 57 8.78 -14.00 -0.48
C PHE A 57 7.66 -14.25 -1.49
N GLY A 58 6.97 -15.38 -1.32
CA GLY A 58 5.98 -15.86 -2.29
C GLY A 58 6.64 -16.38 -3.58
N ALA A 59 6.26 -15.82 -4.73
CA ALA A 59 6.76 -16.24 -6.06
C ALA A 59 7.96 -15.39 -6.57
N LEU A 60 8.44 -14.43 -5.79
CA LEU A 60 9.51 -13.50 -6.16
C LEU A 60 10.72 -13.65 -5.24
N LEU A 61 11.91 -13.47 -5.81
CA LEU A 61 13.16 -13.38 -5.07
C LEU A 61 13.17 -12.08 -4.27
N ALA A 62 13.51 -12.16 -2.99
CA ALA A 62 13.72 -11.01 -2.13
C ALA A 62 14.78 -10.06 -2.73
N SER A 63 14.60 -8.75 -2.58
CA SER A 63 15.67 -7.80 -2.85
C SER A 63 16.84 -8.02 -1.89
N ARG A 64 18.01 -7.46 -2.21
CA ARG A 64 19.18 -7.53 -1.33
C ARG A 64 18.89 -6.93 0.05
N GLU A 65 18.24 -5.77 0.08
CA GLU A 65 17.83 -5.07 1.30
C GLU A 65 16.85 -5.91 2.14
N GLN A 66 15.83 -6.51 1.51
CA GLN A 66 14.89 -7.42 2.19
C GLN A 66 15.59 -8.67 2.74
N SER A 67 16.62 -9.15 2.06
CA SER A 67 17.42 -10.29 2.53
C SER A 67 18.27 -9.91 3.75
N GLU A 68 18.82 -8.70 3.77
CA GLU A 68 19.60 -8.17 4.90
C GLU A 68 18.70 -7.93 6.12
N GLU A 69 17.53 -7.29 5.96
CA GLU A 69 16.55 -7.10 7.04
C GLU A 69 16.06 -8.44 7.62
N PHE A 70 15.79 -9.41 6.75
CA PHE A 70 15.36 -10.75 7.16
C PHE A 70 16.45 -11.47 7.97
N MET A 71 17.71 -11.33 7.57
CA MET A 71 18.85 -11.90 8.32
C MET A 71 18.98 -11.28 9.70
N ILE A 72 18.78 -9.97 9.84
CA ILE A 72 18.75 -9.28 11.14
C ILE A 72 17.62 -9.83 12.02
N CYS A 73 16.42 -10.03 11.45
CA CYS A 73 15.29 -10.61 12.17
C CYS A 73 15.60 -12.02 12.68
N LEU A 74 16.13 -12.91 11.82
CA LEU A 74 16.51 -14.27 12.21
C LEU A 74 17.56 -14.29 13.33
N GLN A 75 18.54 -13.40 13.28
CA GLN A 75 19.60 -13.30 14.29
C GLN A 75 19.08 -12.86 15.65
N SER A 76 17.96 -12.13 15.68
CA SER A 76 17.32 -11.64 16.90
C SER A 76 16.53 -12.71 17.66
N ILE A 77 16.16 -13.83 17.04
CA ILE A 77 15.29 -14.84 17.67
C ILE A 77 16.07 -15.68 18.70
N ARG A 78 15.73 -15.48 19.98
CA ARG A 78 16.44 -16.10 21.12
C ARG A 78 15.80 -17.37 21.66
N ARG A 79 14.54 -17.69 21.34
CA ARG A 79 13.84 -18.82 21.99
C ARG A 79 14.24 -20.16 21.36
N ALA A 80 14.95 -20.99 22.10
CA ALA A 80 15.38 -22.31 21.61
C ALA A 80 14.19 -23.20 21.22
N HIS A 81 13.08 -23.12 21.96
CA HIS A 81 11.84 -23.85 21.65
C HIS A 81 11.27 -23.51 20.28
N TRP A 82 11.25 -22.22 19.91
CA TRP A 82 10.72 -21.76 18.64
C TRP A 82 11.48 -22.35 17.45
N TRP A 83 12.82 -22.38 17.52
CA TRP A 83 13.66 -23.01 16.52
C TRP A 83 13.36 -24.50 16.38
N ILE A 84 13.11 -25.18 17.50
CA ILE A 84 12.73 -26.59 17.51
C ILE A 84 11.36 -26.79 16.88
N GLU A 85 10.35 -26.01 17.23
CA GLU A 85 8.99 -26.17 16.69
C GLU A 85 8.89 -25.87 15.20
N THR A 86 9.62 -24.86 14.72
CA THR A 86 9.61 -24.45 13.32
C THR A 86 10.52 -25.31 12.43
N ARG A 87 11.26 -26.27 13.00
CA ARG A 87 12.27 -27.08 12.29
C ARG A 87 11.72 -27.86 11.10
N THR A 88 10.47 -28.31 11.18
CA THR A 88 9.82 -29.12 10.13
C THR A 88 9.04 -28.28 9.12
N LEU A 89 8.95 -26.96 9.31
CA LEU A 89 8.23 -26.09 8.39
C LEU A 89 8.94 -26.04 7.04
N GLY A 90 8.14 -26.04 5.97
CA GLY A 90 8.65 -25.74 4.64
C GLY A 90 9.26 -24.34 4.59
N HIS A 91 10.20 -24.11 3.66
CA HIS A 91 10.99 -22.86 3.62
C HIS A 91 10.13 -21.60 3.69
N GLY A 92 9.09 -21.48 2.85
CA GLY A 92 8.20 -20.30 2.87
C GLY A 92 7.43 -20.12 4.18
N GLN A 93 6.96 -21.20 4.81
CA GLN A 93 6.27 -21.14 6.11
C GLN A 93 7.23 -20.76 7.25
N PHE A 94 8.46 -21.25 7.18
CA PHE A 94 9.52 -20.87 8.10
C PHE A 94 9.85 -19.38 7.98
N LEU A 95 9.96 -18.84 6.76
CA LEU A 95 10.22 -17.41 6.54
C LEU A 95 9.12 -16.54 7.17
N LEU A 96 7.85 -16.91 6.96
CA LEU A 96 6.72 -16.18 7.53
C LEU A 96 6.73 -16.22 9.06
N ALA A 97 6.91 -17.42 9.64
CA ALA A 97 7.00 -17.58 11.09
C ALA A 97 8.21 -16.85 11.69
N ALA A 98 9.33 -16.79 10.96
CA ALA A 98 10.54 -16.10 11.38
C ALA A 98 10.39 -14.58 11.36
N LEU A 99 9.65 -14.05 10.39
CA LEU A 99 9.24 -12.65 10.41
C LEU A 99 8.34 -12.39 11.61
N ASP A 100 7.26 -13.17 11.78
CA ASP A 100 6.34 -12.98 12.92
C ASP A 100 7.08 -13.05 14.27
N GLU A 101 7.95 -14.04 14.48
CA GLU A 101 8.72 -14.16 15.73
C GLU A 101 9.82 -13.12 15.86
N GLY A 102 10.53 -12.78 14.79
CA GLY A 102 11.54 -11.72 14.79
C GLY A 102 10.94 -10.35 15.10
N PHE A 103 9.76 -10.05 14.53
CA PHE A 103 8.97 -8.86 14.83
C PHE A 103 8.44 -8.89 16.27
N LEU A 104 7.90 -10.02 16.74
CA LEU A 104 7.48 -10.15 18.14
C LEU A 104 8.65 -10.01 19.12
N VAL A 105 9.84 -10.51 18.83
CA VAL A 105 11.00 -10.41 19.73
C VAL A 105 11.56 -8.98 19.79
N GLN A 106 11.47 -8.21 18.71
CA GLN A 106 11.81 -6.77 18.69
C GLN A 106 10.81 -5.91 19.50
N HIS A 107 9.57 -6.36 19.69
CA HIS A 107 8.53 -5.57 20.39
C HIS A 107 8.04 -6.16 21.74
N VAL A 108 8.31 -7.43 22.04
CA VAL A 108 7.85 -8.12 23.28
C VAL A 108 8.96 -8.33 24.29
N THR A 109 10.23 -8.18 23.91
CA THR A 109 11.34 -8.19 24.88
C THR A 109 12.14 -6.90 24.77
N PRO A 110 12.12 -6.02 25.78
CA PRO A 110 13.09 -4.94 25.84
C PRO A 110 14.51 -5.54 25.78
N PRO A 111 15.47 -4.86 25.12
CA PRO A 111 16.87 -5.23 25.20
C PRO A 111 17.24 -5.50 26.66
N LYS A 112 17.83 -6.67 26.95
CA LYS A 112 18.31 -6.98 28.30
C LYS A 112 19.34 -5.91 28.66
N ASP A 113 19.00 -5.14 29.69
CA ASP A 113 19.66 -3.96 30.24
C ASP A 113 19.67 -2.74 29.32
N ASN A 114 18.71 -1.82 29.55
CA ASN A 114 18.94 -0.60 30.33
C ASN A 114 17.62 0.18 30.39
N ALA A 115 17.35 0.94 31.46
CA ALA A 115 16.24 1.89 31.53
C ALA A 115 16.15 2.82 30.29
N THR A 116 17.27 2.97 29.57
CA THR A 116 17.40 3.64 28.27
C THR A 116 16.52 3.05 27.16
N ALA A 117 16.30 1.73 27.08
CA ALA A 117 15.50 1.16 25.99
C ALA A 117 13.99 1.37 26.18
N HIS A 118 13.51 1.31 27.43
CA HIS A 118 12.14 1.72 27.76
C HIS A 118 11.96 3.23 27.58
N ALA A 119 12.93 4.03 28.01
CA ALA A 119 12.92 5.48 27.78
C ALA A 119 12.86 5.81 26.28
N VAL A 120 13.63 5.12 25.42
CA VAL A 120 13.60 5.30 23.96
C VAL A 120 12.25 4.88 23.37
N LEU A 121 11.61 3.82 23.88
CA LEU A 121 10.28 3.41 23.42
C LEU A 121 9.17 4.38 23.87
N GLU A 122 9.29 4.95 25.07
CA GLU A 122 8.35 5.94 25.62
C GLU A 122 8.52 7.31 24.96
N GLU A 123 9.75 7.79 24.81
CA GLU A 123 10.10 8.98 24.01
C GLU A 123 9.67 8.81 22.55
N ALA A 124 9.80 7.57 22.08
CA ALA A 124 9.25 6.96 20.88
C ALA A 124 7.79 7.32 20.56
N LEU A 125 6.96 7.41 21.61
CA LEU A 125 5.54 7.17 21.56
C LEU A 125 4.75 8.47 21.69
N LEU A 126 3.99 8.78 20.63
CA LEU A 126 3.00 9.83 20.61
C LEU A 126 1.64 9.23 20.98
N ALA A 127 1.06 9.70 22.08
CA ALA A 127 -0.25 9.26 22.55
C ALA A 127 -1.36 10.27 22.17
N PRO A 128 -2.49 9.81 21.60
CA PRO A 128 -3.63 10.67 21.33
C PRO A 128 -4.40 10.97 22.62
N SER A 129 -5.20 12.03 22.60
CA SER A 129 -6.06 12.42 23.74
C SER A 129 -7.05 11.33 24.15
N ARG A 130 -7.46 10.49 23.20
CA ARG A 130 -8.29 9.32 23.43
C ARG A 130 -7.72 8.11 22.70
N VAL A 131 -7.20 7.16 23.45
CA VAL A 131 -6.69 5.88 22.92
C VAL A 131 -7.86 4.96 22.57
N ARG A 132 -7.85 4.42 21.36
CA ARG A 132 -8.86 3.47 20.83
C ARG A 132 -8.27 2.32 20.02
N GLY A 133 -7.06 2.48 19.48
CA GLY A 133 -6.44 1.50 18.58
C GLY A 133 -5.11 0.95 19.08
N PRO A 134 -4.51 0.01 18.32
CA PRO A 134 -3.21 -0.56 18.63
C PRO A 134 -2.11 0.50 18.46
N ILE A 135 -0.91 0.24 18.96
CA ILE A 135 0.23 1.09 18.64
C ILE A 135 0.61 0.85 17.19
N ALA A 136 0.75 1.93 16.42
CA ALA A 136 1.26 1.91 15.06
C ALA A 136 2.69 2.45 15.04
N GLU A 137 3.62 1.74 14.41
CA GLU A 137 4.96 2.23 14.14
C GLU A 137 5.04 2.82 12.75
N VAL A 138 5.49 4.07 12.64
CA VAL A 138 5.67 4.76 11.36
C VAL A 138 7.16 4.93 11.09
N SER A 139 7.61 4.49 9.93
CA SER A 139 8.99 4.64 9.49
C SER A 139 9.09 4.97 8.00
N LEU A 140 10.22 5.56 7.64
CA LEU A 140 10.61 5.78 6.26
C LEU A 140 11.57 4.69 5.81
N THR A 141 11.37 4.20 4.59
CA THR A 141 12.31 3.33 3.88
C THR A 141 12.49 3.92 2.49
N THR A 142 13.56 3.55 1.79
CA THR A 142 13.87 4.02 0.44
C THR A 142 12.64 4.01 -0.48
N GLY A 143 12.12 5.20 -0.83
CA GLY A 143 10.97 5.39 -1.73
C GLY A 143 9.60 4.95 -1.21
N LYS A 144 9.44 4.68 0.10
CA LYS A 144 8.16 4.27 0.68
C LYS A 144 7.98 4.68 2.13
N VAL A 145 6.74 4.95 2.51
CA VAL A 145 6.32 5.07 3.92
C VAL A 145 5.83 3.70 4.38
N ARG A 146 6.26 3.30 5.58
CA ARG A 146 5.92 2.03 6.20
C ARG A 146 5.16 2.27 7.50
N VAL A 147 4.07 1.53 7.70
CA VAL A 147 3.29 1.52 8.93
C VAL A 147 3.11 0.07 9.39
N VAL A 148 3.59 -0.24 10.60
CA VAL A 148 3.38 -1.54 11.25
C VAL A 148 2.35 -1.37 12.34
N LEU A 149 1.34 -2.22 12.36
CA LEU A 149 0.43 -2.30 13.50
C LEU A 149 0.92 -3.42 14.41
N ILE A 150 1.14 -3.12 15.69
CA ILE A 150 1.56 -4.14 16.67
C ILE A 150 0.48 -5.22 16.81
N GLU A 151 -0.79 -4.81 16.71
CA GLU A 151 -1.94 -5.72 16.72
C GLU A 151 -2.86 -5.42 15.53
N PHE A 152 -3.61 -6.43 15.10
CA PHE A 152 -4.61 -6.27 14.06
C PHE A 152 -5.77 -5.40 14.58
N ASP A 153 -6.13 -4.37 13.81
CA ASP A 153 -7.31 -3.54 14.07
C ASP A 153 -8.02 -3.17 12.76
N GLU A 154 -9.30 -3.52 12.65
CA GLU A 154 -10.07 -3.38 11.41
C GLU A 154 -10.28 -1.91 11.01
N ASP A 155 -10.52 -1.04 11.99
CA ASP A 155 -10.76 0.38 11.77
C ASP A 155 -9.47 1.08 11.30
N THR A 156 -8.34 0.81 11.95
CA THR A 156 -7.03 1.33 11.56
C THR A 156 -6.60 0.79 10.19
N ASN A 157 -6.84 -0.48 9.90
CA ASN A 157 -6.60 -1.06 8.57
C ASN A 157 -7.45 -0.37 7.49
N THR A 158 -8.70 -0.05 7.80
CA THR A 158 -9.60 0.68 6.88
C THR A 158 -9.10 2.10 6.62
N LEU A 159 -8.63 2.80 7.66
CA LEU A 159 -8.00 4.11 7.54
C LEU A 159 -6.76 4.06 6.63
N LEU A 160 -5.87 3.09 6.84
CA LEU A 160 -4.64 2.93 6.06
C LEU A 160 -4.95 2.68 4.57
N LYS A 161 -5.91 1.80 4.28
CA LYS A 161 -6.40 1.58 2.90
C LYS A 161 -6.93 2.86 2.26
N ARG A 162 -7.74 3.64 2.99
CA ARG A 162 -8.28 4.93 2.49
C ARG A 162 -7.19 5.95 2.19
N CYS A 163 -6.09 5.90 2.94
CA CYS A 163 -4.89 6.72 2.73
C CYS A 163 -3.95 6.18 1.63
N GLY A 164 -4.37 5.15 0.89
CA GLY A 164 -3.62 4.58 -0.24
C GLY A 164 -2.53 3.59 0.14
N TYR A 165 -2.47 3.14 1.40
CA TYR A 165 -1.53 2.10 1.82
C TYR A 165 -2.02 0.71 1.38
N ARG A 166 -1.06 -0.17 1.11
CA ARG A 166 -1.29 -1.56 0.75
C ARG A 166 -0.58 -2.46 1.74
N TRP A 167 -1.19 -3.61 2.03
CA TRP A 167 -0.54 -4.62 2.85
C TRP A 167 0.58 -5.28 2.05
N ASP A 168 1.80 -5.10 2.51
CA ASP A 168 3.03 -5.73 2.03
C ASP A 168 3.71 -6.32 3.27
N ALA A 169 3.33 -7.57 3.59
CA ALA A 169 3.62 -8.19 4.87
C ALA A 169 5.11 -8.03 5.26
N PRO A 170 5.41 -7.62 6.51
CA PRO A 170 4.49 -7.48 7.65
C PRO A 170 3.99 -6.04 7.89
N ALA A 171 3.94 -5.20 6.86
CA ALA A 171 3.58 -3.79 7.03
C ALA A 171 2.58 -3.27 6.00
N TRP A 172 1.93 -2.18 6.35
CA TRP A 172 1.29 -1.30 5.39
C TRP A 172 2.35 -0.44 4.73
N THR A 173 2.45 -0.50 3.41
CA THR A 173 3.41 0.30 2.64
C THR A 173 2.70 1.18 1.65
N ARG A 174 3.30 2.35 1.40
CA ARG A 174 2.87 3.25 0.34
C ARG A 174 4.11 3.77 -0.39
N PRO A 175 4.23 3.58 -1.72
CA PRO A 175 5.30 4.19 -2.49
C PRO A 175 5.10 5.70 -2.52
N VAL A 176 6.19 6.44 -2.30
CA VAL A 176 6.16 7.90 -2.19
C VAL A 176 7.47 8.43 -2.77
N ALA A 177 7.40 9.53 -3.52
CA ALA A 177 8.60 10.21 -4.01
C ALA A 177 9.41 10.78 -2.84
N GLU A 178 10.73 10.82 -3.01
CA GLU A 178 11.68 11.14 -1.93
C GLU A 178 11.42 12.53 -1.31
N ASP A 179 11.10 13.51 -2.16
CA ASP A 179 10.81 14.91 -1.81
C ASP A 179 9.57 15.10 -0.92
N VAL A 180 8.58 14.22 -1.02
CA VAL A 180 7.35 14.28 -0.22
C VAL A 180 7.24 13.19 0.84
N SER A 181 8.23 12.32 0.95
CA SER A 181 8.23 11.14 1.85
C SER A 181 7.99 11.52 3.31
N GLU A 182 8.72 12.50 3.83
CA GLU A 182 8.60 13.00 5.21
C GLU A 182 7.23 13.64 5.46
N HIS A 183 6.66 14.36 4.48
CA HIS A 183 5.32 14.93 4.58
C HIS A 183 4.25 13.84 4.64
N ARG A 184 4.35 12.81 3.79
CA ARG A 184 3.40 11.69 3.81
C ARG A 184 3.49 10.89 5.11
N ALA A 185 4.70 10.68 5.65
CA ALA A 185 4.92 9.97 6.91
C ALA A 185 4.36 10.74 8.12
N SER A 186 4.62 12.05 8.19
CA SER A 186 4.05 12.91 9.24
C SER A 186 2.52 12.94 9.15
N GLU A 187 1.98 13.07 7.94
CA GLU A 187 0.53 13.12 7.74
C GLU A 187 -0.17 11.82 8.15
N ILE A 188 0.38 10.64 7.83
CA ILE A 188 -0.23 9.39 8.26
C ILE A 188 -0.17 9.23 9.78
N ALA A 189 0.93 9.66 10.42
CA ALA A 189 1.06 9.64 11.86
C ALA A 189 0.01 10.55 12.53
N VAL A 190 -0.16 11.78 12.06
CA VAL A 190 -1.20 12.69 12.56
C VAL A 190 -2.60 12.12 12.35
N ARG A 191 -2.88 11.49 11.21
CA ARG A 191 -4.18 10.84 10.96
C ARG A 191 -4.44 9.66 11.89
N LEU A 192 -3.43 8.84 12.17
CA LEU A 192 -3.53 7.73 13.12
C LEU A 192 -3.80 8.26 14.54
N LEU A 193 -3.08 9.30 14.96
CA LEU A 193 -3.33 9.97 16.25
C LEU A 193 -4.75 10.55 16.34
N ALA A 194 -5.22 11.22 15.28
CA ALA A 194 -6.58 11.75 15.21
C ALA A 194 -7.66 10.64 15.26
N HIS A 195 -7.32 9.45 14.76
CA HIS A 195 -8.18 8.26 14.85
C HIS A 195 -8.18 7.62 16.26
N GLY A 196 -7.22 7.99 17.12
CA GLY A 196 -7.06 7.42 18.46
C GLY A 196 -6.08 6.25 18.53
N CYS A 197 -5.25 6.05 17.50
CA CYS A 197 -4.18 5.07 17.44
C CYS A 197 -2.88 5.73 17.94
N PRO A 198 -2.25 5.24 19.03
CA PRO A 198 -0.93 5.70 19.45
C PRO A 198 0.11 5.43 18.36
N VAL A 199 1.02 6.37 18.15
CA VAL A 199 2.00 6.29 17.05
C VAL A 199 3.41 6.31 17.62
N ARG A 200 4.23 5.33 17.22
CA ARG A 200 5.65 5.25 17.56
C ARG A 200 6.50 5.67 16.36
N ILE A 201 7.40 6.63 16.56
CA ILE A 201 8.31 7.14 15.52
C ILE A 201 9.71 7.24 16.11
N PHE A 202 10.62 6.35 15.70
CA PHE A 202 11.99 6.34 16.22
C PHE A 202 12.84 7.52 15.71
N ASP A 203 12.56 7.99 14.50
CA ASP A 203 13.21 9.17 13.94
C ASP A 203 12.74 10.44 14.67
N GLU A 204 13.67 11.13 15.33
CA GLU A 204 13.38 12.37 16.08
C GLU A 204 12.87 13.48 15.18
N ALA A 205 13.46 13.68 13.99
CA ALA A 205 13.07 14.78 13.11
C ALA A 205 11.64 14.57 12.60
N LEU A 206 11.30 13.34 12.23
CA LEU A 206 9.95 12.97 11.82
C LEU A 206 8.95 13.06 12.98
N ARG A 207 9.36 12.64 14.19
CA ARG A 207 8.54 12.73 15.40
C ARG A 207 8.21 14.18 15.73
N GLN A 208 9.21 15.07 15.74
CA GLN A 208 9.02 16.49 16.01
C GLN A 208 8.10 17.15 14.96
N ARG A 209 8.27 16.85 13.66
CA ARG A 209 7.37 17.34 12.62
C ARG A 209 5.92 16.89 12.81
N THR A 210 5.73 15.65 13.26
CA THR A 210 4.39 15.11 13.56
C THR A 210 3.75 15.88 14.72
N VAL A 211 4.50 16.16 15.79
CA VAL A 211 4.02 16.95 16.94
C VAL A 211 3.66 18.38 16.53
N GLU A 212 4.50 19.01 15.71
CA GLU A 212 4.30 20.39 15.24
C GLU A 212 3.25 20.50 14.13
N ASN A 213 2.74 19.37 13.60
CA ASN A 213 1.95 19.31 12.37
C ASN A 213 2.66 20.00 11.19
N ALA A 214 3.99 19.91 11.15
CA ALA A 214 4.85 20.51 10.14
C ALA A 214 4.95 19.60 8.90
N TYR A 215 3.85 19.47 8.19
CA TYR A 215 3.78 18.75 6.92
C TYR A 215 2.87 19.45 5.92
N GLU A 216 3.17 19.30 4.63
CA GLU A 216 2.26 19.72 3.58
C GLU A 216 1.14 18.70 3.45
N PRO A 217 -0.15 19.09 3.61
CA PRO A 217 -1.24 18.15 3.45
C PRO A 217 -1.33 17.63 2.00
N GLU A 218 -1.51 16.32 1.83
CA GLU A 218 -1.80 15.77 0.52
C GLU A 218 -3.19 16.24 0.05
N SER A 219 -3.26 16.62 -1.23
CA SER A 219 -4.52 17.00 -1.85
C SER A 219 -5.53 15.85 -1.72
N PRO A 220 -6.72 16.10 -1.15
CA PRO A 220 -7.73 15.08 -0.96
C PRO A 220 -8.38 14.64 -2.28
N ARG A 221 -8.25 15.46 -3.34
CA ARG A 221 -8.81 15.24 -4.68
C ARG A 221 -7.68 15.17 -5.70
N ARG A 222 -7.44 14.00 -6.29
CA ARG A 222 -6.30 13.79 -7.19
C ARG A 222 -6.69 13.08 -8.47
N VAL A 223 -6.03 13.45 -9.55
CA VAL A 223 -6.00 12.69 -10.80
C VAL A 223 -4.65 12.00 -10.88
N GLU A 224 -4.64 10.67 -10.73
CA GLU A 224 -3.44 9.84 -10.79
C GLU A 224 -3.54 8.79 -11.92
N VAL A 225 -2.42 8.13 -12.23
CA VAL A 225 -2.43 7.01 -13.17
C VAL A 225 -2.83 5.74 -12.43
N SER A 226 -3.78 4.98 -12.98
CA SER A 226 -4.21 3.74 -12.37
C SER A 226 -3.08 2.72 -12.31
N THR A 227 -2.76 2.27 -11.10
CA THR A 227 -1.81 1.18 -10.80
C THR A 227 -2.45 -0.21 -10.88
N SER A 228 -3.77 -0.30 -11.10
CA SER A 228 -4.48 -1.57 -11.22
C SER A 228 -4.20 -2.22 -12.57
N ALA A 229 -3.82 -3.50 -12.58
CA ALA A 229 -3.62 -4.26 -13.82
C ALA A 229 -4.87 -4.28 -14.73
N LYS A 230 -6.07 -4.26 -14.13
CA LYS A 230 -7.36 -4.28 -14.85
C LYS A 230 -7.68 -2.93 -15.52
N TYR A 231 -7.17 -1.84 -14.96
CA TYR A 231 -7.40 -0.48 -15.42
C TYR A 231 -6.08 0.21 -15.79
N SER A 232 -5.07 -0.57 -16.16
CA SER A 232 -3.80 -0.04 -16.64
C SER A 232 -4.10 0.87 -17.84
N THR A 233 -3.40 2.01 -17.95
CA THR A 233 -3.64 3.09 -18.94
C THR A 233 -4.86 3.99 -18.72
N LYS A 234 -5.52 3.93 -17.55
CA LYS A 234 -6.60 4.86 -17.20
C LYS A 234 -6.16 5.89 -16.17
N PHE A 235 -6.82 7.05 -16.20
CA PHE A 235 -6.82 7.96 -15.06
C PHE A 235 -7.65 7.38 -13.93
N HIS A 236 -7.16 7.54 -12.71
CA HIS A 236 -7.86 7.25 -11.46
C HIS A 236 -8.10 8.58 -10.74
N LEU A 237 -9.37 8.91 -10.58
CA LEU A 237 -9.85 10.06 -9.84
C LEU A 237 -10.07 9.63 -8.39
N VAL A 238 -9.24 10.14 -7.47
CA VAL A 238 -9.24 9.77 -6.06
C VAL A 238 -9.80 10.92 -5.23
N TRP A 239 -10.75 10.61 -4.34
CA TRP A 239 -11.37 11.57 -3.40
C TRP A 239 -11.66 10.94 -2.03
N THR A 240 -11.00 9.83 -1.69
CA THR A 240 -11.27 9.04 -0.46
C THR A 240 -10.98 9.82 0.83
N LEU A 241 -10.17 10.87 0.73
CA LEU A 241 -9.76 11.76 1.81
C LEU A 241 -10.56 13.07 1.83
N ASP A 242 -11.46 13.28 0.86
CA ASP A 242 -12.30 14.48 0.81
C ASP A 242 -13.39 14.46 1.90
N GLU A 243 -13.78 15.63 2.38
CA GLU A 243 -14.87 15.79 3.34
C GLU A 243 -16.24 15.46 2.74
N LYS A 244 -16.40 15.64 1.42
CA LYS A 244 -17.66 15.48 0.67
C LYS A 244 -17.50 14.46 -0.46
N PRO A 245 -17.11 13.21 -0.18
CA PRO A 245 -16.83 12.20 -1.21
C PRO A 245 -18.07 11.86 -2.06
N VAL A 246 -19.27 12.04 -1.50
CA VAL A 246 -20.54 11.84 -2.23
C VAL A 246 -20.69 12.84 -3.39
N GLN A 247 -20.23 14.08 -3.23
CA GLN A 247 -20.30 15.09 -4.29
C GLN A 247 -19.33 14.75 -5.41
N CYS A 248 -18.08 14.41 -5.08
CA CYS A 248 -17.09 13.94 -6.05
C CYS A 248 -17.59 12.70 -6.81
N LYS A 249 -18.20 11.73 -6.11
CA LYS A 249 -18.80 10.54 -6.73
C LYS A 249 -19.89 10.90 -7.74
N LYS A 250 -20.81 11.81 -7.39
CA LYS A 250 -21.89 12.26 -8.29
C LYS A 250 -21.36 13.00 -9.51
N ALA A 251 -20.37 13.87 -9.33
CA ALA A 251 -19.73 14.60 -10.42
C ALA A 251 -19.02 13.62 -11.37
N ALA A 252 -18.26 12.67 -10.83
CA ALA A 252 -17.55 11.66 -11.63
C ALA A 252 -18.50 10.72 -12.39
N GLN A 253 -19.74 10.52 -11.93
CA GLN A 253 -20.76 9.75 -12.67
C GLN A 253 -21.25 10.45 -13.94
N GLN A 254 -21.07 11.78 -14.05
CA GLN A 254 -21.43 12.53 -15.25
C GLN A 254 -20.35 12.45 -16.33
N LEU A 255 -19.13 12.02 -15.98
CA LEU A 255 -18.03 11.89 -16.92
C LEU A 255 -18.29 10.77 -17.92
N ARG A 256 -18.02 11.05 -19.19
CA ARG A 256 -18.23 10.10 -20.26
C ARG A 256 -17.29 8.90 -20.11
N GLY A 257 -17.87 7.71 -20.04
CA GLY A 257 -17.11 6.46 -19.97
C GLY A 257 -16.40 6.22 -18.63
N ALA A 258 -16.70 7.04 -17.61
CA ALA A 258 -16.19 6.83 -16.26
C ALA A 258 -16.77 5.57 -15.62
N LYS A 259 -15.91 4.81 -14.94
CA LYS A 259 -16.32 3.70 -14.08
C LYS A 259 -16.10 4.10 -12.63
N VAL A 260 -17.19 4.30 -11.91
CA VAL A 260 -17.16 4.79 -10.53
C VAL A 260 -17.29 3.64 -9.55
N PHE A 261 -16.41 3.60 -8.56
CA PHE A 261 -16.34 2.63 -7.47
C PHE A 261 -16.26 3.38 -6.12
N ASP A 262 -15.99 2.65 -5.04
CA ASP A 262 -15.86 3.23 -3.70
C ASP A 262 -14.48 3.85 -3.45
N ASP A 263 -13.46 3.40 -4.19
CA ASP A 263 -12.08 3.90 -4.15
C ASP A 263 -11.82 5.05 -5.16
N GLY A 264 -12.81 5.43 -5.95
CA GLY A 264 -12.70 6.55 -6.91
C GLY A 264 -13.42 6.30 -8.22
N ALA A 265 -13.00 6.99 -9.28
CA ALA A 265 -13.45 6.73 -10.64
C ALA A 265 -12.30 6.48 -11.60
N TYR A 266 -12.55 5.64 -12.60
CA TYR A 266 -11.58 5.33 -13.65
C TYR A 266 -12.07 5.84 -14.99
N VAL A 267 -11.23 6.64 -15.65
CA VAL A 267 -11.55 7.26 -16.94
C VAL A 267 -10.43 6.94 -17.95
N THR A 268 -10.81 6.65 -19.18
CA THR A 268 -9.85 6.32 -20.24
C THR A 268 -8.97 7.53 -20.57
N ALA A 269 -7.68 7.31 -20.81
CA ALA A 269 -6.72 8.39 -21.06
C ALA A 269 -7.09 9.29 -22.26
N SER A 270 -7.74 8.74 -23.29
CA SER A 270 -8.17 9.49 -24.48
C SER A 270 -9.27 10.53 -24.20
N HIS A 271 -9.85 10.57 -22.99
CA HIS A 271 -10.75 11.63 -22.54
C HIS A 271 -10.01 12.71 -21.72
N PHE A 272 -8.73 12.96 -22.00
CA PHE A 272 -7.90 13.88 -21.21
C PHE A 272 -8.45 15.32 -21.15
N GLU A 273 -9.12 15.81 -22.19
CA GLU A 273 -9.74 17.16 -22.20
C GLU A 273 -10.82 17.27 -21.12
N GLU A 274 -11.72 16.30 -21.08
CA GLU A 274 -12.80 16.22 -20.08
C GLU A 274 -12.23 16.07 -18.65
N ILE A 275 -11.08 15.40 -18.51
CA ILE A 275 -10.39 15.26 -17.22
C ILE A 275 -9.76 16.58 -16.76
N LEU A 276 -9.21 17.38 -17.68
CA LEU A 276 -8.67 18.70 -17.37
C LEU A 276 -9.79 19.65 -16.92
N ASP A 277 -10.90 19.68 -17.65
CA ASP A 277 -12.08 20.50 -17.31
C ASP A 277 -12.65 20.06 -15.96
N PHE A 278 -12.85 18.76 -15.78
CA PHE A 278 -13.31 18.18 -14.51
C PHE A 278 -12.41 18.55 -13.34
N ALA A 279 -11.08 18.48 -13.54
CA ALA A 279 -10.12 18.78 -12.50
C ALA A 279 -10.15 20.26 -12.11
N GLY A 280 -10.26 21.17 -13.09
CA GLY A 280 -10.42 22.59 -12.84
C GLY A 280 -11.72 22.93 -12.11
N GLU A 281 -12.85 22.38 -12.54
CA GLU A 281 -14.17 22.65 -11.96
C GLU A 281 -14.33 22.06 -10.55
N ASN A 282 -13.77 20.89 -10.29
CA ASN A 282 -13.96 20.16 -9.04
C ASN A 282 -12.75 20.27 -8.09
N GLY A 283 -11.72 21.03 -8.46
CA GLY A 283 -10.52 21.25 -7.65
C GLY A 283 -9.66 20.01 -7.45
N PHE A 284 -9.55 19.15 -8.47
CA PHE A 284 -8.63 18.01 -8.43
C PHE A 284 -7.22 18.44 -8.82
N THR A 285 -6.23 17.97 -8.07
CA THR A 285 -4.82 18.15 -8.42
C THR A 285 -4.37 17.02 -9.36
N ILE A 286 -3.73 17.37 -10.47
CA ILE A 286 -3.19 16.39 -11.42
C ILE A 286 -1.78 16.03 -10.98
N THR A 287 -1.50 14.73 -10.79
CA THR A 287 -0.15 14.28 -10.42
C THR A 287 0.81 14.39 -11.61
N PRO A 288 2.14 14.49 -11.37
CA PRO A 288 3.12 14.54 -12.46
C PRO A 288 3.03 13.37 -13.45
N GLU A 289 2.72 12.17 -12.95
CA GLU A 289 2.51 10.98 -13.77
C GLU A 289 1.27 11.12 -14.67
N ALA A 290 0.17 11.62 -14.12
CA ALA A 290 -1.06 11.85 -14.88
C ALA A 290 -0.85 12.97 -15.92
N GLN A 291 -0.11 14.02 -15.57
CA GLN A 291 0.25 15.08 -16.51
C GLN A 291 1.06 14.52 -17.69
N SER A 292 2.00 13.62 -17.41
CA SER A 292 2.81 12.97 -18.45
C SER A 292 1.93 12.13 -19.40
N LEU A 293 0.93 11.41 -18.86
CA LEU A 293 -0.04 10.67 -19.66
C LEU A 293 -0.92 11.59 -20.53
N ILE A 294 -1.32 12.75 -20.01
CA ILE A 294 -2.06 13.78 -20.76
C ILE A 294 -1.24 14.26 -21.97
N GLU A 295 0.04 14.59 -21.78
CA GLU A 295 0.90 15.06 -22.87
C GLU A 295 1.12 14.00 -23.95
N VAL A 296 1.23 12.72 -23.56
CA VAL A 296 1.29 11.60 -24.52
C VAL A 296 0.03 11.51 -25.37
N GLU A 297 -1.16 11.64 -24.76
CA GLU A 297 -2.43 11.59 -25.50
C GLU A 297 -2.63 12.83 -26.40
N LYS A 298 -2.23 14.02 -25.94
CA LYS A 298 -2.19 15.23 -26.78
C LYS A 298 -1.32 15.04 -28.01
N GLY A 299 -0.14 14.44 -27.85
CA GLY A 299 0.77 14.13 -28.96
C GLY A 299 0.15 13.18 -29.99
N LYS A 300 -0.56 12.14 -29.54
CA LYS A 300 -1.29 11.21 -30.43
C LYS A 300 -2.37 11.93 -31.24
N LEU A 301 -3.12 12.83 -30.60
CA LEU A 301 -4.17 13.60 -31.28
C LEU A 301 -3.59 14.60 -32.29
N ALA A 302 -2.49 15.27 -31.95
CA ALA A 302 -1.80 16.20 -32.85
C ALA A 302 -1.20 15.50 -34.09
N GLY A 303 -0.73 14.26 -33.94
CA GLY A 303 -0.25 13.43 -35.05
C GLY A 303 -1.35 12.79 -35.92
N SER A 304 -2.63 12.95 -35.55
CA SER A 304 -3.75 12.32 -36.25
C SER A 304 -4.24 13.16 -37.43
N VAL A 305 -4.52 12.51 -38.57
CA VAL A 305 -5.08 13.18 -39.75
C VAL A 305 -6.53 13.58 -39.47
N LYS A 306 -6.80 14.89 -39.42
CA LYS A 306 -8.17 15.40 -39.28
C LYS A 306 -8.93 15.16 -40.59
N VAL A 307 -9.86 14.22 -40.58
CA VAL A 307 -10.78 13.99 -41.69
C VAL A 307 -12.06 14.76 -41.39
N ALA A 308 -12.47 15.66 -42.30
CA ALA A 308 -13.78 16.27 -42.25
C ALA A 308 -14.83 15.18 -42.53
N ALA A 309 -15.46 14.66 -41.48
CA ALA A 309 -16.56 13.73 -41.63
C ALA A 309 -17.71 14.45 -42.32
N ARG A 310 -18.14 13.96 -43.49
CA ARG A 310 -19.42 14.36 -44.06
C ARG A 310 -20.50 13.99 -43.05
N PRO A 311 -21.41 14.92 -42.67
CA PRO A 311 -22.54 14.56 -41.83
C PRO A 311 -23.26 13.41 -42.51
N LYS A 312 -23.50 12.33 -41.76
CA LYS A 312 -24.37 11.25 -42.25
C LYS A 312 -25.70 11.93 -42.57
N ALA A 313 -26.09 11.94 -43.85
CA ALA A 313 -27.38 12.46 -44.28
C ALA A 313 -28.42 11.77 -43.38
N GLY A 314 -29.04 12.55 -42.50
CA GLY A 314 -30.13 12.03 -41.68
C GLY A 314 -31.15 11.43 -42.64
N ALA A 315 -31.64 10.23 -42.32
CA ALA A 315 -32.87 9.76 -42.96
C ALA A 315 -33.87 10.91 -42.80
N GLY A 316 -34.28 11.50 -43.92
CA GLY A 316 -35.17 12.65 -43.91
C GLY A 316 -36.37 12.30 -43.04
N ILE A 317 -36.66 13.14 -42.05
CA ILE A 317 -37.92 13.06 -41.32
C ILE A 317 -39.00 13.06 -42.40
N PRO A 318 -39.84 12.01 -42.52
CA PRO A 318 -40.91 12.03 -43.49
C PRO A 318 -41.74 13.29 -43.24
N PRO A 319 -42.13 14.03 -44.29
CA PRO A 319 -42.86 15.28 -44.11
C PRO A 319 -44.05 15.02 -43.20
N GLN A 320 -44.17 15.80 -42.12
CA GLN A 320 -45.36 15.75 -41.28
C GLN A 320 -46.58 15.93 -42.20
N PRO A 321 -47.61 15.08 -42.08
CA PRO A 321 -48.83 15.26 -42.84
C PRO A 321 -49.32 16.68 -42.58
N ALA A 322 -49.57 17.44 -43.66
CA ALA A 322 -50.16 18.76 -43.54
C ALA A 322 -51.46 18.62 -42.75
N LEU A 323 -51.53 19.26 -41.58
CA LEU A 323 -52.78 19.35 -40.83
C LEU A 323 -53.80 20.01 -41.75
N ALA A 324 -54.93 19.33 -41.97
CA ALA A 324 -56.05 19.92 -42.68
C ALA A 324 -56.43 21.23 -41.96
N PRO A 325 -56.78 22.30 -42.70
CA PRO A 325 -57.23 23.53 -42.07
C PRO A 325 -58.40 23.19 -41.14
N ALA A 326 -58.25 23.53 -39.87
CA ALA A 326 -59.31 23.40 -38.89
C ALA A 326 -60.43 24.36 -39.29
N ASN A 327 -61.45 23.84 -39.97
CA ASN A 327 -62.74 24.50 -40.02
C ASN A 327 -63.27 24.46 -38.60
N GLY A 328 -63.29 25.61 -37.93
CA GLY A 328 -63.63 25.76 -36.52
C GLY A 328 -65.10 25.48 -36.21
N GLU A 329 -65.58 24.28 -36.51
CA GLU A 329 -66.78 23.73 -35.90
C GLU A 329 -66.39 23.18 -34.54
N ILE A 330 -66.78 23.91 -33.50
CA ILE A 330 -66.69 23.46 -32.12
C ILE A 330 -67.67 22.30 -31.96
N ASP A 331 -67.18 21.16 -31.51
CA ASP A 331 -67.99 19.98 -31.22
C ASP A 331 -69.02 20.32 -30.14
N ALA A 332 -70.31 20.26 -30.49
CA ALA A 332 -71.41 20.68 -29.63
C ALA A 332 -71.58 19.77 -28.40
N ASP A 333 -70.98 18.58 -28.41
CA ASP A 333 -71.00 17.64 -27.29
C ASP A 333 -69.97 17.97 -26.19
N LEU A 334 -69.10 18.96 -26.41
CA LEU A 334 -68.13 19.47 -25.42
C LEU A 334 -68.60 20.77 -24.72
N LEU A 335 -69.84 21.20 -24.96
CA LEU A 335 -70.46 22.26 -24.17
C LEU A 335 -71.01 21.64 -22.87
N ASP A 336 -70.30 21.87 -21.76
CA ASP A 336 -70.81 21.56 -20.43
C ASP A 336 -72.13 22.33 -20.21
N ASN A 337 -73.23 21.59 -19.99
CA ASN A 337 -74.54 22.15 -19.60
C ASN A 337 -74.56 22.61 -18.14
#